data_AF-A0A3P7PRI8-F1
#
_entry.id   AF-A0A3P7PRI8-F1
#
_cell.length_a   1.000
_cell.length_b   1.000
_cell.length_c   1.000
_cell.angle_alpha   90.00
_cell.angle_beta   90.00
_cell.angle_gamma   90.00
#
_symmetry.space_group_name_H-M   'P 1'
#
loop_
_entity.id
_entity.type
_entity.pdbx_description
1 polymer ?
#
loop_
_entity_poly.entity_id
_entity_poly.type
_entity_poly.pdbx_seq_one_letter_code
_entity_poly.pdbx_strand_id
1 'polypeptide(L)'
;MSSKIMDVLGNANFVVPLISFMDFECIIFQSEETLTERQLQVYAQFAELARTEFTQSSPGLDVTLEQAQELANNRELWPGEGFRRVGLALALAAGNPPYFAKLMEIIGVQLQIRALLALLQNSPAYTTGFPPGFNNQCDNFLFEAAGSVPCDLTEAEQFLTEKLEQARILDEV
;
A
#
# COMPACT_ATOMS: atom_id res chain seq x y z
N MET A 1 16.60 -23.53 9.19
CA MET A 1 15.40 -22.73 8.87
C MET A 1 14.17 -23.46 9.39
N SER A 2 13.31 -22.81 10.18
CA SER A 2 12.05 -23.43 10.61
C SER A 2 11.05 -23.40 9.45
N SER A 3 10.91 -24.51 8.71
CA SER A 3 9.94 -24.64 7.59
C SER A 3 8.55 -24.18 7.99
N LYS A 4 8.15 -24.46 9.23
CA LYS A 4 6.84 -24.14 9.80
C LYS A 4 6.52 -22.65 9.78
N ILE A 5 7.48 -21.79 10.13
CA ILE A 5 7.28 -20.32 10.11
C ILE A 5 7.08 -19.86 8.66
N MET A 6 7.91 -20.33 7.74
CA MET A 6 7.82 -19.95 6.33
C MET A 6 6.54 -20.43 5.65
N ASP A 7 5.97 -21.55 6.10
CA ASP A 7 4.69 -22.04 5.60
C ASP A 7 3.52 -21.16 6.08
N VAL A 8 3.56 -20.67 7.33
CA VAL A 8 2.59 -19.69 7.85
C VAL A 8 2.72 -18.35 7.13
N LEU A 9 3.96 -17.85 6.94
CA LEU A 9 4.21 -16.60 6.24
C LEU A 9 3.81 -16.64 4.76
N GLY A 10 3.83 -17.81 4.14
CA GLY A 10 3.32 -18.02 2.79
C GLY A 10 1.81 -18.27 2.72
N ASN A 11 1.12 -18.34 3.86
CA ASN A 11 -0.30 -18.67 3.91
C ASN A 11 -1.15 -17.45 3.52
N ALA A 12 -2.08 -17.65 2.58
CA ALA A 12 -3.01 -16.61 2.15
C ALA A 12 -3.87 -16.07 3.31
N ASN A 13 -4.22 -16.90 4.30
CA ASN A 13 -4.98 -16.47 5.47
C ASN A 13 -4.20 -15.48 6.35
N PHE A 14 -2.87 -15.53 6.34
CA PHE A 14 -2.04 -14.53 7.00
C PHE A 14 -1.83 -13.30 6.12
N VAL A 15 -1.49 -13.51 4.84
CA VAL A 15 -1.06 -12.43 3.94
C VAL A 15 -2.22 -11.54 3.49
N VAL A 16 -3.34 -12.13 3.07
CA VAL A 16 -4.44 -11.40 2.42
C VAL A 16 -5.13 -10.39 3.34
N PRO A 17 -5.49 -10.72 4.60
CA PRO A 17 -6.11 -9.74 5.48
C PRO A 17 -5.21 -8.54 5.77
N LEU A 18 -3.90 -8.77 5.94
CA LEU A 18 -2.93 -7.73 6.21
C LEU A 18 -2.74 -6.79 5.02
N ILE A 19 -2.57 -7.32 3.81
CA ILE A 19 -2.46 -6.48 2.60
C ILE A 19 -3.75 -5.69 2.39
N SER A 20 -4.92 -6.34 2.58
CA SER A 20 -6.22 -5.65 2.44
C SER A 20 -6.35 -4.50 3.42
N PHE A 21 -5.96 -4.70 4.69
CA PHE A 21 -5.93 -3.63 5.69
C PHE A 21 -5.05 -2.46 5.24
N MET A 22 -3.85 -2.75 4.73
CA MET A 22 -2.92 -1.73 4.29
C MET A 22 -3.45 -0.96 3.08
N ASP A 23 -4.09 -1.62 2.12
CA ASP A 23 -4.69 -0.97 0.95
C ASP A 23 -5.74 0.08 1.34
N PHE A 24 -6.53 -0.17 2.39
CA PHE A 24 -7.53 0.80 2.88
C PHE A 24 -6.91 1.96 3.68
N GLU A 25 -5.94 1.66 4.53
CA GLU A 25 -5.43 2.64 5.50
C GLU A 25 -4.21 3.43 4.99
N CYS A 26 -3.57 3.03 3.88
CA CYS A 26 -2.33 3.65 3.39
C CYS A 26 -2.45 5.13 3.01
N ILE A 27 -3.67 5.61 2.70
CA ILE A 27 -3.89 6.98 2.21
C ILE A 27 -3.50 8.07 3.21
N ILE A 28 -3.46 7.74 4.50
CA ILE A 28 -3.09 8.70 5.56
C ILE A 28 -1.58 8.75 5.81
N PHE A 29 -0.79 7.90 5.16
CA PHE A 29 0.67 7.85 5.32
C PHE A 29 1.34 8.72 4.26
N GLN A 30 2.11 9.69 4.74
CA GLN A 30 2.92 10.59 3.92
C GLN A 30 4.37 10.53 4.40
N SER A 31 5.29 11.03 3.57
CA SER A 31 6.71 11.12 3.92
C SER A 31 6.92 12.16 5.02
N GLU A 32 6.79 11.75 6.28
CA GLU A 32 7.03 12.56 7.47
C GLU A 32 8.10 11.91 8.36
N GLU A 33 8.87 12.72 9.10
CA GLU A 33 9.91 12.22 10.01
C GLU A 33 9.34 11.45 11.22
N THR A 34 8.08 11.72 11.58
CA THR A 34 7.42 11.17 12.77
C THR A 34 5.97 10.80 12.52
N LEU A 35 5.51 9.70 13.13
CA LEU A 35 4.12 9.26 12.99
C LEU A 35 3.15 10.11 13.80
N THR A 36 2.04 10.48 13.16
CA THR A 36 0.91 11.11 13.82
C THR A 36 0.20 10.13 14.75
N GLU A 37 -0.60 10.65 15.70
CA GLU A 37 -1.40 9.81 16.61
C GLU A 37 -2.32 8.84 15.85
N ARG A 38 -2.94 9.32 14.75
CA ARG A 38 -3.80 8.49 13.90
C ARG A 38 -3.01 7.35 13.24
N GLN A 39 -1.82 7.63 12.71
CA GLN A 39 -0.95 6.61 12.10
C GLN A 39 -0.49 5.57 13.13
N LEU A 40 -0.21 5.98 14.37
CA LEU A 40 0.13 5.06 15.46
C LEU A 40 -1.06 4.17 15.86
N GLN A 41 -2.28 4.69 15.86
CA GLN A 41 -3.49 3.89 16.10
C GLN A 41 -3.70 2.84 15.00
N VAL A 42 -3.49 3.22 13.73
CA VAL A 42 -3.53 2.28 12.60
C VAL A 42 -2.45 1.21 12.73
N TYR A 43 -1.23 1.58 13.11
CA TYR A 43 -0.16 0.62 13.39
C TYR A 43 -0.55 -0.38 14.49
N ALA A 44 -1.13 0.09 15.59
CA ALA A 44 -1.55 -0.80 16.68
C ALA A 44 -2.62 -1.81 16.22
N GLN A 45 -3.57 -1.38 15.38
CA GLN A 45 -4.57 -2.26 14.77
C GLN A 45 -3.93 -3.28 13.83
N PHE A 46 -2.97 -2.86 13.01
CA PHE A 46 -2.22 -3.75 12.12
C PHE A 46 -1.45 -4.82 12.89
N ALA A 47 -0.73 -4.43 13.95
CA ALA A 47 0.06 -5.36 14.76
C ALA A 47 -0.84 -6.40 15.46
N GLU A 48 -2.01 -5.99 15.93
CA GLU A 48 -3.00 -6.91 16.54
C GLU A 48 -3.60 -7.86 15.51
N LEU A 49 -3.93 -7.35 14.31
CA LEU A 49 -4.40 -8.17 13.20
C LEU A 49 -3.35 -9.20 12.81
N ALA A 50 -2.08 -8.79 12.67
CA ALA A 50 -0.99 -9.70 12.34
C ALA A 50 -0.82 -10.81 13.37
N ARG A 51 -0.92 -10.50 14.67
CA ARG A 51 -0.84 -11.50 15.74
C ARG A 51 -2.00 -12.50 15.66
N THR A 52 -3.20 -11.98 15.44
CA THR A 52 -4.43 -12.79 15.33
C THR A 52 -4.35 -13.74 14.14
N GLU A 53 -4.08 -13.21 12.94
CA GLU A 53 -4.03 -14.00 11.71
C GLU A 53 -2.87 -14.99 11.69
N PHE A 54 -1.72 -14.63 12.28
CA PHE A 54 -0.59 -15.54 12.41
C PHE A 54 -0.96 -16.75 13.29
N THR A 55 -1.56 -16.49 14.46
CA THR A 55 -1.99 -17.54 15.40
C THR A 55 -3.04 -18.46 14.78
N GLN A 56 -4.00 -17.89 14.04
CA GLN A 56 -5.03 -18.66 13.34
C GLN A 56 -4.48 -19.47 12.16
N SER A 57 -3.39 -18.99 11.54
CA SER A 57 -2.69 -19.67 10.45
C SER A 57 -1.70 -20.73 10.93
N SER A 58 -1.43 -20.82 12.23
CA SER A 58 -0.48 -21.75 12.85
C SER A 58 -1.09 -22.71 13.90
N PRO A 59 -2.31 -23.26 13.73
CA PRO A 59 -2.96 -24.03 14.77
C PRO A 59 -2.16 -25.31 15.09
N GLY A 60 -1.76 -25.47 16.35
CA GLY A 60 -0.97 -26.61 16.81
C GLY A 60 0.52 -26.56 16.42
N LEU A 61 1.00 -25.45 15.86
CA LEU A 61 2.42 -25.20 15.67
C LEU A 61 2.94 -24.38 16.85
N ASP A 62 4.06 -24.81 17.45
CA ASP A 62 4.78 -24.06 18.48
C ASP A 62 5.64 -22.97 17.83
N VAL A 63 4.99 -22.02 17.15
CA VAL A 63 5.62 -20.86 16.50
C VAL A 63 4.84 -19.59 16.80
N THR A 64 5.54 -18.47 16.93
CA THR A 64 4.92 -17.17 17.24
C THR A 64 5.27 -16.10 16.21
N LEU A 65 4.50 -15.01 16.22
CA LEU A 65 4.78 -13.87 15.34
C LEU A 65 6.13 -13.22 15.68
N GLU A 66 6.52 -13.20 16.96
CA GLU A 66 7.80 -12.67 17.42
C GLU A 66 8.98 -13.48 16.82
N GLN A 67 8.87 -14.81 16.76
CA GLN A 67 9.88 -15.63 16.08
C GLN A 67 9.94 -15.36 14.57
N ALA A 68 8.79 -15.07 13.95
CA ALA A 68 8.74 -14.66 12.54
C ALA A 68 9.35 -13.27 12.32
N GLN A 69 9.19 -12.35 13.26
CA GLN A 69 9.83 -11.03 13.26
C GLN A 69 11.35 -11.16 13.38
N GLU A 70 11.85 -12.00 14.29
CA GLU A 70 13.28 -12.29 14.42
C GLU A 70 13.86 -12.83 13.12
N LEU A 71 13.14 -13.75 12.46
CA LEU A 71 13.53 -14.26 11.15
C LEU A 71 13.55 -13.15 10.09
N ALA A 72 12.54 -12.29 10.07
CA ALA A 72 12.41 -11.21 9.09
C ALA A 72 13.47 -10.11 9.26
N ASN A 73 14.01 -9.92 10.46
CA ASN A 73 15.15 -9.02 10.70
C ASN A 73 16.45 -9.52 10.03
N ASN A 74 16.55 -10.80 9.66
CA ASN A 74 17.71 -11.32 8.94
C ASN A 74 17.42 -11.39 7.42
N ARG A 75 17.81 -10.34 6.69
CA ARG A 75 17.58 -10.22 5.24
C ARG A 75 18.23 -11.32 4.39
N GLU A 76 19.32 -11.94 4.85
CA GLU A 76 19.97 -13.05 4.13
C GLU A 76 19.07 -14.28 3.99
N LEU A 77 18.05 -14.38 4.85
CA LEU A 77 17.09 -15.49 4.87
C LEU A 77 15.85 -15.22 4.01
N TRP A 78 15.77 -14.06 3.37
CA TRP A 78 14.63 -13.69 2.55
C TRP A 78 14.65 -14.45 1.22
N PRO A 79 13.53 -15.07 0.81
CA PRO A 79 13.39 -15.58 -0.54
C PRO A 79 13.54 -14.46 -1.57
N GLY A 80 14.12 -14.76 -2.74
CA GLY A 80 14.26 -13.78 -3.82
C GLY A 80 12.92 -13.19 -4.27
N GLU A 81 11.85 -13.98 -4.29
CA GLU A 81 10.51 -13.54 -4.70
C GLU A 81 9.40 -14.41 -4.10
N GLY A 82 8.14 -13.99 -4.25
CA GLY A 82 6.94 -14.78 -3.92
C GLY A 82 6.30 -14.49 -2.56
N PHE A 83 5.21 -15.19 -2.26
CA PHE A 83 4.33 -14.92 -1.11
C PHE A 83 5.04 -14.98 0.25
N ARG A 84 6.07 -15.83 0.38
CA ARG A 84 6.87 -15.94 1.60
C ARG A 84 7.73 -14.69 1.87
N ARG A 85 8.22 -14.02 0.82
CA ARG A 85 8.91 -12.72 0.94
C ARG A 85 7.93 -11.65 1.43
N VAL A 86 6.71 -11.64 0.88
CA VAL A 86 5.63 -10.75 1.35
C VAL A 86 5.29 -11.01 2.81
N GLY A 87 5.11 -12.27 3.20
CA GLY A 87 4.87 -12.65 4.59
C GLY A 87 5.96 -12.18 5.55
N LEU A 88 7.24 -12.32 5.18
CA LEU A 88 8.36 -11.79 5.96
C LEU A 88 8.30 -10.27 6.11
N ALA A 89 8.00 -9.54 5.04
CA ALA A 89 7.84 -8.09 5.10
C ALA A 89 6.69 -7.68 6.03
N LEU A 90 5.56 -8.40 5.99
CA LEU A 90 4.42 -8.16 6.88
C LEU A 90 4.73 -8.48 8.34
N ALA A 91 5.45 -9.59 8.59
CA ALA A 91 5.92 -9.93 9.92
C ALA A 91 6.88 -8.84 10.46
N LEU A 92 7.84 -8.39 9.65
CA LEU A 92 8.74 -7.29 10.01
C LEU A 92 7.97 -6.01 10.33
N ALA A 93 7.00 -5.65 9.48
CA ALA A 93 6.15 -4.48 9.69
C ALA A 93 5.39 -4.53 11.02
N ALA A 94 4.90 -5.70 11.43
CA ALA A 94 4.15 -5.85 12.67
C ALA A 94 5.00 -5.61 13.94
N GLY A 95 6.33 -5.73 13.84
CA GLY A 95 7.27 -5.47 14.95
C GLY A 95 8.05 -4.17 14.82
N ASN A 96 7.92 -3.45 13.70
CA ASN A 96 8.76 -2.30 13.37
C ASN A 96 7.90 -1.16 12.81
N PRO A 97 7.45 -0.21 13.67
CA PRO A 97 6.59 0.90 13.24
C PRO A 97 7.18 1.77 12.12
N PRO A 98 8.48 2.13 12.14
CA PRO A 98 9.11 2.82 11.00
C PRO A 98 9.02 2.04 9.69
N TYR A 99 9.28 0.73 9.72
CA TYR A 99 9.17 -0.13 8.54
C TYR A 99 7.73 -0.23 8.04
N PHE A 100 6.77 -0.40 8.96
CA PHE A 100 5.34 -0.39 8.65
C PHE A 100 4.93 0.91 7.95
N ALA A 101 5.30 2.06 8.50
CA ALA A 101 4.96 3.36 7.93
C ALA A 101 5.53 3.54 6.52
N LYS A 102 6.78 3.08 6.30
CA LYS A 102 7.37 3.12 4.98
C LYS A 102 6.66 2.20 3.99
N LEU A 103 6.25 1.01 4.43
CA LEU A 103 5.48 0.09 3.61
C LEU A 103 4.09 0.65 3.26
N MET A 104 3.42 1.32 4.20
CA MET A 104 2.16 2.03 3.96
C MET A 104 2.33 3.16 2.93
N GLU A 105 3.41 3.94 3.00
CA GLU A 105 3.71 4.98 2.01
C GLU A 105 3.86 4.37 0.60
N ILE A 106 4.62 3.26 0.47
CA ILE A 106 4.84 2.60 -0.82
C ILE A 106 3.53 2.08 -1.41
N ILE A 107 2.70 1.43 -0.60
CA ILE A 107 1.39 0.91 -1.04
C ILE A 107 0.48 2.07 -1.44
N GLY A 108 0.44 3.15 -0.66
CA GLY A 108 -0.34 4.35 -0.96
C GLY A 108 0.07 4.98 -2.29
N VAL A 109 1.37 5.13 -2.53
CA VAL A 109 1.92 5.57 -3.82
C VAL A 109 1.44 4.64 -4.92
N GLN A 110 1.62 3.32 -4.80
CA GLN A 110 1.23 2.35 -5.84
C GLN A 110 -0.25 2.45 -6.21
N LEU A 111 -1.14 2.65 -5.22
CA LEU A 111 -2.57 2.85 -5.48
C LEU A 111 -2.84 4.17 -6.22
N GLN A 112 -2.14 5.25 -5.86
CA GLN A 112 -2.22 6.52 -6.58
C GLN A 112 -1.74 6.37 -8.03
N ILE A 113 -0.63 5.66 -8.27
CA ILE A 113 -0.13 5.35 -9.63
C ILE A 113 -1.21 4.62 -10.43
N ARG A 114 -1.79 3.56 -9.87
CA ARG A 114 -2.83 2.76 -10.54
C ARG A 114 -4.07 3.59 -10.84
N ALA A 115 -4.49 4.45 -9.91
CA ALA A 115 -5.62 5.36 -10.12
C ALA A 115 -5.34 6.37 -11.25
N LEU A 116 -4.14 6.97 -11.28
CA LEU A 116 -3.72 7.88 -12.35
C LEU A 116 -3.66 7.17 -13.71
N LEU A 117 -3.06 5.99 -13.78
CA LEU A 117 -3.02 5.19 -15.01
C LEU A 117 -4.42 4.82 -15.49
N ALA A 118 -5.33 4.46 -14.57
CA ALA A 118 -6.71 4.18 -14.91
C ALA A 118 -7.43 5.42 -15.48
N LEU A 119 -7.17 6.62 -14.96
CA LEU A 119 -7.72 7.88 -15.50
C LEU A 119 -7.14 8.22 -16.88
N LEU A 120 -5.85 7.96 -17.11
CA LEU A 120 -5.20 8.19 -18.41
C LEU A 120 -5.68 7.21 -19.48
N GLN A 121 -5.87 5.94 -19.11
CA GLN A 121 -6.36 4.89 -20.00
C GLN A 121 -7.87 5.02 -20.28
N ASN A 122 -8.64 5.48 -19.28
CA ASN A 122 -10.03 5.89 -19.43
C ASN A 122 -10.12 7.40 -19.68
N SER A 123 -9.27 7.93 -20.56
CA SER A 123 -9.49 9.27 -21.11
C SER A 123 -10.93 9.29 -21.61
N PRO A 124 -11.84 10.07 -21.01
CA PRO A 124 -13.16 10.16 -21.55
C PRO A 124 -12.94 10.72 -22.94
N ALA A 125 -13.55 10.08 -23.93
CA ALA A 125 -13.99 10.77 -25.12
C ALA A 125 -14.91 11.92 -24.67
N TYR A 126 -14.33 13.02 -24.15
CA TYR A 126 -14.92 14.35 -24.10
C TYR A 126 -14.71 15.06 -25.45
N THR A 127 -14.42 14.30 -26.50
CA THR A 127 -14.60 14.73 -27.88
C THR A 127 -15.77 13.94 -28.47
N THR A 128 -16.78 14.67 -28.93
CA THR A 128 -18.01 14.23 -29.63
C THR A 128 -19.19 13.80 -28.74
N GLY A 129 -20.07 14.77 -28.45
CA GLY A 129 -21.36 14.47 -27.84
C GLY A 129 -22.26 15.64 -27.45
N PHE A 130 -22.00 16.89 -27.87
CA PHE A 130 -23.00 17.96 -27.72
C PHE A 130 -23.90 17.98 -28.96
N PRO A 131 -25.16 17.51 -28.91
CA PRO A 131 -26.13 17.87 -29.94
C PRO A 131 -26.37 19.39 -29.88
N PRO A 132 -26.38 20.10 -31.02
CA PRO A 132 -26.60 21.54 -31.04
C PRO A 132 -28.07 21.79 -30.72
N GLY A 133 -28.41 22.10 -29.47
CA GLY A 133 -29.79 22.42 -29.12
C GLY A 133 -30.21 22.43 -27.65
N PHE A 134 -29.31 22.29 -26.67
CA PHE A 134 -29.71 22.40 -25.25
C PHE A 134 -29.35 23.76 -24.65
N ASN A 135 -30.37 24.38 -24.07
CA ASN A 135 -30.45 25.75 -23.56
C ASN A 135 -29.40 26.12 -22.50
N ASN A 136 -28.97 27.38 -22.59
CA ASN A 136 -28.11 28.18 -21.71
C ASN A 136 -28.54 28.25 -20.21
N GLN A 137 -28.63 27.13 -19.48
CA GLN A 137 -28.82 27.19 -18.01
C GLN A 137 -27.99 26.17 -17.20
N CYS A 138 -27.12 25.38 -17.82
CA CYS A 138 -26.26 24.42 -17.10
C CYS A 138 -24.76 24.78 -17.07
N ASP A 139 -24.36 25.95 -17.59
CA ASP A 139 -22.92 26.25 -17.72
C ASP A 139 -22.28 26.87 -16.46
N ASN A 140 -23.07 27.36 -15.50
CA ASN A 140 -22.51 28.02 -14.32
C ASN A 140 -22.45 27.17 -13.05
N PHE A 141 -23.13 26.01 -12.98
CA PHE A 141 -23.20 25.22 -11.74
C PHE A 141 -22.24 24.01 -11.67
N LEU A 142 -21.64 23.61 -12.79
CA LEU A 142 -20.70 22.47 -12.82
C LEU A 142 -19.23 22.89 -12.95
N PHE A 143 -18.96 24.10 -13.44
CA PHE A 143 -17.58 24.59 -13.60
C PHE A 143 -16.99 25.20 -12.32
N GLU A 144 -17.81 25.64 -11.37
CA GLU A 144 -17.32 26.21 -10.09
C GLU A 144 -17.09 25.17 -8.98
N ALA A 145 -17.64 23.95 -9.09
CA ALA A 145 -17.48 22.90 -8.09
C ALA A 145 -16.27 21.98 -8.33
N ALA A 146 -15.78 21.93 -9.56
CA ALA A 146 -14.53 21.29 -9.90
C ALA A 146 -13.56 22.41 -10.31
N GLY A 147 -12.86 22.97 -9.33
CA GLY A 147 -11.60 23.65 -9.61
C GLY A 147 -10.67 22.63 -10.25
N SER A 148 -10.76 22.51 -11.58
CA SER A 148 -9.88 21.68 -12.36
C SER A 148 -8.51 22.33 -12.26
N VAL A 149 -7.73 21.88 -11.28
CA VAL A 149 -6.28 22.02 -11.37
C VAL A 149 -5.92 21.18 -12.60
N PRO A 150 -5.44 21.78 -13.71
CA PRO A 150 -4.84 20.98 -14.75
C PRO A 150 -3.70 20.23 -14.06
N CYS A 151 -3.88 18.93 -13.88
CA CYS A 151 -2.79 18.07 -13.45
C CYS A 151 -1.78 18.14 -14.60
N ASP A 152 -0.72 18.93 -14.42
CA ASP A 152 0.38 18.97 -15.37
C ASP A 152 0.92 17.54 -15.41
N LEU A 153 0.62 16.85 -16.51
CA LEU A 153 1.00 15.46 -16.70
C LEU A 153 2.53 15.29 -16.58
N THR A 154 3.29 16.35 -16.83
CA THR A 154 4.74 16.41 -16.64
C THR A 154 5.13 16.35 -15.17
N GLU A 155 4.41 17.06 -14.29
CA GLU A 155 4.65 17.03 -12.84
C GLU A 155 4.21 15.69 -12.25
N ALA A 156 3.09 15.13 -12.72
CA ALA A 156 2.65 13.80 -12.32
C ALA A 156 3.64 12.71 -12.76
N GLU A 157 4.19 12.80 -13.97
CA GLU A 157 5.21 11.88 -14.48
C GLU A 157 6.54 11.99 -13.71
N GLN A 158 6.95 13.21 -13.34
CA GLN A 158 8.11 13.42 -12.47
C GLN A 158 7.89 12.83 -11.08
N PHE A 159 6.74 13.10 -10.46
CA PHE A 159 6.37 12.53 -9.17
C PHE A 159 6.36 11.00 -9.20
N LEU A 160 5.78 10.41 -10.26
CA LEU A 160 5.78 8.97 -10.48
C LEU A 160 7.19 8.39 -10.61
N THR A 161 8.04 9.05 -11.40
CA THR A 161 9.43 8.64 -11.61
C THR A 161 10.22 8.68 -10.30
N GLU A 162 10.06 9.75 -9.52
CA GLU A 162 10.72 9.91 -8.23
C GLU A 162 10.29 8.82 -7.23
N LYS A 163 8.99 8.53 -7.15
CA LYS A 163 8.46 7.52 -6.23
C LYS A 163 8.81 6.09 -6.62
N LEU A 164 8.87 5.79 -7.92
CA LEU A 164 9.34 4.49 -8.40
C LEU A 164 10.83 4.28 -8.10
N GLU A 165 11.66 5.33 -8.22
CA GLU A 165 13.08 5.25 -7.86
C GLU A 165 13.28 5.07 -6.35
N GLN A 166 12.49 5.75 -5.51
CA GLN A 166 12.50 5.54 -4.05
C GLN A 166 12.14 4.09 -3.68
N ALA A 167 11.18 3.48 -4.38
CA ALA A 167 10.83 2.06 -4.19
C ALA A 167 11.97 1.12 -4.63
N ARG A 168 12.69 1.45 -5.70
CA ARG A 168 13.85 0.68 -6.20
C ARG A 168 15.00 0.65 -5.19
N ILE A 169 15.34 1.80 -4.61
CA ILE A 169 16.43 1.93 -3.61
C ILE A 169 16.18 1.04 -2.38
N LEU A 170 14.92 0.88 -1.97
CA LEU A 170 14.55 0.02 -0.83
C LEU A 170 14.70 -1.48 -1.10
N ASP A 171 14.71 -1.88 -2.38
CA ASP A 171 14.93 -3.26 -2.80
C ASP A 171 16.44 -3.59 -2.94
N GLU A 172 17.29 -2.57 -3.05
CA GLU A 172 18.76 -2.69 -3.17
C GLU A 172 19.52 -2.64 -1.81
N VAL A 173 18.87 -2.19 -0.73
CA VAL A 173 19.40 -2.14 0.65
C VAL A 173 18.72 -3.19 1.50
#